data_AF-A0A8T3XMA1-F1
#
_entry.id   AF-A0A8T3XMA1-F1
#
_cell.length_a   1.000
_cell.length_b   1.000
_cell.length_c   1.000
_cell.angle_alpha   90.00
_cell.angle_beta   90.00
_cell.angle_gamma   90.00
#
_symmetry.space_group_name_H-M   'P 1'
#
loop_
_entity.id
_entity.type
_entity.pdbx_description
1 polymer ?
#
loop_
_entity_poly.entity_id
_entity_poly.type
_entity_poly.pdbx_seq_one_letter_code
_entity_poly.pdbx_strand_id
1 'polypeptide(L)'
;MKFIKDKSYLTWKMNKNRIQIALEDFPDDVYVLLEDEFRADFFKTVWKTNRSYRHLARKIGVSAPTMLAWRRNKDGGHYERFISIKNLKNILEYCKNSESPLFDFRILEKNVKCIRARHGQLRIYKPKLPIKDSVELREIVTHLLCDGYASNKKHMTSKYGLTSFEGVKEFQRELSIFGDIPGLKIREYISPKRRAVMYNLHFPKAITKILSHKFKIGFGWNKGRLPQEFVNGDRKLLAAIVRAFFIDEGSIHDLSVKFSSNNPELLNDLKIICLKLGYKTLPIRHGRTCYVLPLSNKNFMEFYTDIMNISPLPIVKKQNRLELGLKLLNKKYIHFDIENQIVNNLRKGPMTRPQLCELIVARRNNIIHHLNRLNQKNIIQLSKQRAHGQGGGFIWELCR
;
A
#
# COMPACT_ATOMS: atom_id res chain seq x y z
N MET A 1 -0.30 0.38 -51.28
CA MET A 1 -0.33 0.91 -49.90
C MET A 1 0.91 0.44 -49.15
N LYS A 2 1.88 1.34 -48.91
CA LYS A 2 3.15 1.04 -48.20
C LYS A 2 2.93 1.13 -46.69
N PHE A 3 3.11 0.02 -45.98
CA PHE A 3 3.17 0.00 -44.52
C PHE A 3 4.55 0.52 -44.06
N ILE A 4 4.57 1.72 -43.48
CA ILE A 4 5.75 2.27 -42.79
C ILE A 4 5.85 1.55 -41.44
N LYS A 5 6.85 0.66 -41.32
CA LYS A 5 7.32 0.12 -40.05
C LYS A 5 8.20 1.17 -39.38
N ASP A 6 7.63 2.00 -38.53
CA ASP A 6 8.41 2.85 -37.65
C ASP A 6 8.81 2.04 -36.40
N LYS A 7 10.03 1.51 -36.42
CA LYS A 7 10.71 0.90 -35.26
C LYS A 7 11.67 1.92 -34.67
N SER A 8 11.16 3.03 -34.15
CA SER A 8 11.91 3.90 -33.25
C SER A 8 11.84 3.34 -31.82
N TYR A 9 12.60 2.27 -31.57
CA TYR A 9 12.98 1.90 -30.20
C TYR A 9 13.93 2.97 -29.67
N LEU A 10 13.34 3.99 -29.06
CA LEU A 10 14.05 4.98 -28.24
C LEU A 10 14.84 4.25 -27.16
N THR A 11 16.15 4.17 -27.35
CA THR A 11 17.13 3.81 -26.34
C THR A 11 17.21 4.95 -25.32
N TRP A 12 16.24 5.00 -24.42
CA TRP A 12 16.32 5.83 -23.23
C TRP A 12 17.44 5.30 -22.32
N LYS A 13 18.64 5.88 -22.41
CA LYS A 13 19.61 5.86 -21.32
C LYS A 13 19.02 6.66 -20.15
N MET A 14 18.04 6.08 -19.45
CA MET A 14 17.57 6.64 -18.19
C MET A 14 18.67 6.44 -17.16
N ASN A 15 19.23 7.54 -16.68
CA ASN A 15 19.93 7.54 -15.40
C ASN A 15 19.06 6.79 -14.40
N LYS A 16 19.58 5.70 -13.81
CA LYS A 16 18.94 4.99 -12.70
C LYS A 16 18.95 5.92 -11.48
N ASN A 17 18.17 6.99 -11.52
CA ASN A 17 17.91 7.82 -10.36
C ASN A 17 17.16 6.91 -9.39
N ARG A 18 17.87 6.44 -8.37
CA ARG A 18 17.28 5.69 -7.27
C ARG A 18 16.23 6.60 -6.63
N ILE A 19 15.01 6.10 -6.49
CA ILE A 19 13.94 6.86 -5.85
C ILE A 19 14.39 7.18 -4.44
N GLN A 20 14.37 8.48 -4.12
CA GLN A 20 14.75 9.01 -2.83
C GLN A 20 13.82 10.19 -2.51
N ILE A 21 13.28 10.21 -1.30
CA ILE A 21 12.44 11.30 -0.79
C ILE A 21 13.23 11.99 0.31
N ALA A 22 13.85 13.11 -0.04
CA ALA A 22 14.60 13.95 0.87
C ALA A 22 13.70 15.04 1.48
N LEU A 23 14.19 15.74 2.51
CA LEU A 23 13.48 16.83 3.17
C LEU A 23 13.06 17.94 2.19
N GLU A 24 13.88 18.22 1.18
CA GLU A 24 13.61 19.23 0.14
C GLU A 24 12.41 18.87 -0.75
N ASP A 25 12.11 17.57 -0.90
CA ASP A 25 10.97 17.06 -1.65
C ASP A 25 9.64 17.23 -0.91
N PHE A 26 9.65 17.69 0.35
CA PHE A 26 8.43 17.78 1.12
C PHE A 26 7.56 18.97 0.66
N PRO A 27 6.23 18.82 0.69
CA PRO A 27 5.34 19.93 0.39
C PRO A 27 5.39 20.99 1.49
N ASP A 28 5.09 22.23 1.09
CA ASP A 28 5.13 23.44 1.92
C ASP A 28 4.33 23.37 3.22
N ASP A 29 3.27 22.57 3.26
CA ASP A 29 2.36 22.44 4.39
C ASP A 29 2.63 21.22 5.28
N VAL A 30 3.80 20.61 5.09
CA VAL A 30 4.47 19.76 6.08
C VAL A 30 5.33 20.65 6.98
N TYR A 31 5.42 20.23 8.24
CA TYR A 31 6.04 20.97 9.31
C TYR A 31 7.04 20.07 10.02
N VAL A 32 8.18 20.62 10.38
CA VAL A 32 9.25 19.91 11.08
C VAL A 32 9.61 20.58 12.39
N LEU A 33 10.04 19.75 13.33
CA LEU A 33 10.69 20.15 14.57
C LEU A 33 12.15 19.73 14.47
N LEU A 34 13.05 20.67 14.72
CA LEU A 34 14.50 20.43 14.71
C LEU A 34 14.96 20.04 16.13
N GLU A 35 16.04 19.27 16.21
CA GLU A 35 16.71 18.96 17.48
C GLU A 35 17.15 20.23 18.21
N ASP A 36 17.08 20.24 19.54
CA ASP A 36 17.17 21.48 20.32
C ASP A 36 18.51 22.20 20.20
N GLU A 37 19.63 21.46 20.24
CA GLU A 37 20.98 22.00 20.06
C GLU A 37 21.18 22.55 18.65
N PHE A 38 20.91 21.73 17.62
CA PHE A 38 21.00 22.13 16.23
C PHE A 38 20.14 23.36 15.92
N ARG A 39 18.91 23.39 16.44
CA ARG A 39 17.96 24.51 16.27
C ARG A 39 18.51 25.80 16.88
N ALA A 40 19.14 25.74 18.06
CA ALA A 40 19.73 26.90 18.70
C ALA A 40 20.85 27.50 17.83
N ASP A 41 21.74 26.65 17.32
CA ASP A 41 22.85 27.06 16.46
C ASP A 41 22.40 27.54 15.08
N PHE A 42 21.43 26.85 14.48
CA PHE A 42 20.79 27.24 13.23
C PHE A 42 20.24 28.66 13.34
N PHE A 43 19.40 28.96 14.33
CA PHE A 43 18.82 30.29 14.48
C PHE A 43 19.84 31.35 14.92
N LYS A 44 20.84 31.00 15.74
CA LYS A 44 21.97 31.89 16.06
C LYS A 44 22.71 32.33 14.79
N THR A 45 22.92 31.40 13.86
CA THR A 45 23.58 31.66 12.58
C THR A 45 22.68 32.49 11.66
N VAL A 46 21.38 32.15 11.56
CA VAL A 46 20.38 32.95 10.85
C VAL A 46 20.39 34.41 11.30
N TRP A 47 20.48 34.65 12.62
CA TRP A 47 20.57 35.99 13.19
C TRP A 47 21.85 36.70 12.78
N LYS A 48 23.02 36.04 12.86
CA LYS A 48 24.30 36.61 12.43
C LYS A 48 24.27 37.01 10.96
N THR A 49 23.79 36.13 10.08
CA THR A 49 23.72 36.36 8.63
C THR A 49 22.78 37.51 8.27
N ASN A 50 21.66 37.67 8.98
CA ASN A 50 20.64 38.67 8.66
C ASN A 50 20.68 39.92 9.55
N ARG A 51 21.57 39.98 10.54
CA ARG A 51 21.71 40.99 11.61
C ARG A 51 20.49 41.17 12.53
N SER A 52 19.29 40.75 12.11
CA SER A 52 18.05 40.90 12.86
C SER A 52 17.01 39.86 12.46
N TYR A 53 16.37 39.22 13.45
CA TYR A 53 15.22 38.34 13.20
C TYR A 53 14.03 39.11 12.62
N ARG A 54 13.84 40.39 12.99
CA ARG A 54 12.72 41.22 12.49
C ARG A 54 12.88 41.46 10.99
N HIS A 55 14.11 41.66 10.52
CA HIS A 55 14.43 41.85 9.11
C HIS A 55 14.10 40.60 8.29
N LEU A 56 14.61 39.43 8.72
CA LEU A 56 14.32 38.18 8.04
C LEU A 56 12.83 37.81 8.10
N ALA A 57 12.18 38.01 9.26
CA ALA A 57 10.76 37.73 9.44
C ALA A 57 9.91 38.46 8.38
N ARG A 58 10.21 39.76 8.14
CA ARG A 58 9.56 40.57 7.11
C ARG A 58 9.78 39.98 5.70
N LYS A 59 11.02 39.58 5.38
CA LYS A 59 11.36 38.99 4.07
C LYS A 59 10.61 37.68 3.80
N ILE A 60 10.52 36.79 4.79
CA ILE A 60 9.87 35.48 4.62
C ILE A 60 8.35 35.52 4.89
N GLY A 61 7.80 36.68 5.23
CA GLY A 61 6.36 36.88 5.44
C GLY A 61 5.83 36.29 6.75
N VAL A 62 6.61 36.34 7.85
CA VAL A 62 6.17 35.93 9.19
C VAL A 62 6.38 37.04 10.23
N SER A 63 5.77 36.89 11.40
CA SER A 63 5.96 37.84 12.50
C SER A 63 7.33 37.64 13.18
N ALA A 64 7.91 38.71 13.73
CA ALA A 64 9.14 38.59 14.54
C ALA A 64 8.95 37.68 15.78
N PRO A 65 7.80 37.71 16.49
CA PRO A 65 7.49 36.71 17.51
C PRO A 65 7.54 35.27 17.01
N THR A 66 7.07 34.99 15.79
CA THR A 66 7.14 33.64 15.20
C THR A 66 8.58 33.14 15.05
N MET A 67 9.49 33.99 14.55
CA MET A 67 10.93 33.66 14.47
C MET A 67 11.53 33.36 15.84
N LEU A 68 11.22 34.19 16.84
CA LEU A 68 11.68 33.96 18.21
C LEU A 68 11.10 32.68 18.81
N ALA A 69 9.83 32.37 18.51
CA ALA A 69 9.17 31.15 18.95
C ALA A 69 9.82 29.90 18.34
N TRP A 70 10.22 29.92 17.07
CA TRP A 70 11.01 28.84 16.46
C TRP A 70 12.39 28.68 17.11
N ARG A 71 13.10 29.78 17.36
CA ARG A 71 14.39 29.77 18.09
C ARG A 71 14.25 29.26 19.53
N ARG A 72 13.11 29.50 20.20
CA ARG A 72 12.89 29.08 21.59
C ARG A 72 12.20 27.71 21.73
N ASN A 73 11.60 27.20 20.66
CA ASN A 73 10.72 26.01 20.66
C ASN A 73 9.59 26.12 21.69
N LYS A 74 9.13 27.35 21.94
CA LYS A 74 8.06 27.63 22.90
C LYS A 74 7.21 28.79 22.40
N ASP A 75 5.92 28.69 22.68
CA ASP A 75 4.95 29.77 22.54
C ASP A 75 4.19 29.88 23.85
N GLY A 76 4.41 30.97 24.59
CA GLY A 76 3.79 31.14 25.91
C GLY A 76 4.04 29.98 26.89
N GLY A 77 5.09 29.17 26.69
CA GLY A 77 5.53 28.13 27.64
C GLY A 77 5.08 26.68 27.37
N HIS A 78 4.07 26.40 26.54
CA HIS A 78 3.40 25.08 26.58
C HIS A 78 3.45 24.20 25.33
N TYR A 79 3.83 24.72 24.15
CA TYR A 79 3.78 23.94 22.90
C TYR A 79 5.07 24.01 22.08
N GLU A 80 5.51 22.85 21.59
CA GLU A 80 6.59 22.73 20.62
C GLU A 80 6.25 23.49 19.34
N ARG A 81 7.23 24.24 18.82
CA ARG A 81 7.06 25.09 17.65
C ARG A 81 7.71 24.47 16.44
N PHE A 82 6.84 23.92 15.59
CA PHE A 82 7.22 23.41 14.28
C PHE A 82 7.37 24.55 13.25
N ILE A 83 8.30 24.36 12.32
CA ILE A 83 8.57 25.24 11.19
C ILE A 83 8.02 24.55 9.94
N SER A 84 7.28 25.27 9.10
CA SER A 84 6.84 24.70 7.82
C SER A 84 8.03 24.53 6.87
N ILE A 85 7.94 23.54 5.98
CA ILE A 85 8.95 23.32 4.94
C ILE A 85 9.09 24.57 4.06
N LYS A 86 7.98 25.25 3.74
CA LYS A 86 8.01 26.55 3.04
C LYS A 86 8.92 27.57 3.73
N ASN A 87 8.77 27.72 5.04
CA ASN A 87 9.54 28.71 5.79
C ASN A 87 11.00 28.30 5.94
N LEU A 88 11.30 27.01 6.07
CA LEU A 88 12.69 26.53 6.01
C LEU A 88 13.33 26.82 4.65
N LYS A 89 12.65 26.49 3.54
CA LYS A 89 13.09 26.82 2.17
C LYS A 89 13.41 28.30 2.03
N ASN A 90 12.51 29.18 2.50
CA ASN A 90 12.73 30.62 2.47
C ASN A 90 13.93 31.05 3.32
N ILE A 91 14.10 30.52 4.54
CA ILE A 91 15.24 30.85 5.41
C ILE A 91 16.55 30.45 4.71
N LEU A 92 16.63 29.25 4.13
CA LEU A 92 17.80 28.76 3.43
C LEU A 92 18.15 29.64 2.23
N GLU A 93 17.15 29.98 1.41
CA GLU A 93 17.34 30.85 0.25
C GLU A 93 17.91 32.22 0.64
N TYR A 94 17.39 32.85 1.70
CA TYR A 94 17.91 34.13 2.17
C TYR A 94 19.26 34.03 2.89
N CYS A 95 19.69 32.83 3.29
CA CYS A 95 20.97 32.59 3.94
C CYS A 95 21.99 31.90 3.02
N LYS A 96 21.67 31.64 1.75
CA LYS A 96 22.50 30.83 0.82
C LYS A 96 23.91 31.38 0.57
N ASN A 97 24.10 32.69 0.72
CA ASN A 97 25.41 33.35 0.57
C ASN A 97 26.27 33.24 1.84
N SER A 98 25.74 32.66 2.92
CA SER A 98 26.54 32.36 4.09
C SER A 98 27.35 31.10 3.83
N GLU A 99 28.64 31.14 4.18
CA GLU A 99 29.53 29.97 4.15
C GLU A 99 29.17 28.91 5.20
N SER A 100 28.08 29.09 5.98
CA SER A 100 27.70 28.16 7.02
C SER A 100 27.08 26.89 6.43
N PRO A 101 27.61 25.70 6.77
CA PRO A 101 27.04 24.43 6.32
C PRO A 101 25.66 24.15 6.94
N LEU A 102 25.25 24.88 7.99
CA LEU A 102 23.92 24.76 8.59
C LEU A 102 22.78 25.10 7.61
N PHE A 103 23.09 25.77 6.50
CA PHE A 103 22.15 26.10 5.44
C PHE A 103 22.10 25.08 4.29
N ASP A 104 22.52 23.84 4.56
CA ASP A 104 22.35 22.68 3.65
C ASP A 104 21.15 21.81 4.10
N PHE A 105 20.27 21.46 3.16
CA PHE A 105 19.16 20.53 3.38
C PHE A 105 19.60 19.18 3.94
N ARG A 106 20.75 18.64 3.53
CA ARG A 106 21.30 17.37 4.01
C ARG A 106 21.68 17.42 5.48
N ILE A 107 22.14 18.59 5.93
CA ILE A 107 22.49 18.81 7.34
C ILE A 107 21.22 19.02 8.16
N LEU A 108 20.26 19.79 7.65
CA LEU A 108 18.94 19.94 8.26
C LEU A 108 18.21 18.60 8.42
N GLU A 109 18.24 17.77 7.38
CA GLU A 109 17.59 16.47 7.31
C GLU A 109 18.01 15.55 8.47
N LYS A 110 19.31 15.50 8.79
CA LYS A 110 19.86 14.71 9.89
C LYS A 110 19.43 15.20 11.28
N ASN A 111 18.98 16.44 11.37
CA ASN A 111 18.62 17.11 12.62
C ASN A 111 17.10 17.36 12.75
N VAL A 112 16.29 16.67 11.93
CA VAL A 112 14.83 16.68 12.10
C VAL A 112 14.46 15.71 13.22
N LYS A 113 13.92 16.25 14.31
CA LYS A 113 13.38 15.51 15.45
C LYS A 113 12.02 14.89 15.15
N CYS A 114 11.15 15.65 14.50
CA CYS A 114 9.76 15.25 14.27
C CYS A 114 9.14 15.92 13.03
N ILE A 115 8.25 15.22 12.33
CA ILE A 115 7.46 15.69 11.18
C ILE A 115 5.97 15.61 11.50
N ARG A 116 5.20 16.61 11.05
CA ARG A 116 3.74 16.55 11.01
C ARG A 116 3.17 17.32 9.82
N ALA A 117 1.93 17.03 9.45
CA ALA A 117 1.20 17.85 8.48
C ALA A 117 0.49 19.02 9.19
N ARG A 118 0.21 20.10 8.44
CA ARG A 118 -0.73 21.14 8.87
C ARG A 118 -2.05 20.51 9.35
N HIS A 119 -2.50 20.87 10.56
CA HIS A 119 -3.70 20.34 11.21
C HIS A 119 -3.73 18.81 11.42
N GLY A 120 -2.58 18.12 11.26
CA GLY A 120 -2.45 16.71 11.58
C GLY A 120 -2.25 16.49 13.08
N GLN A 121 -3.00 15.54 13.64
CA GLN A 121 -2.86 15.16 15.05
C GLN A 121 -1.66 14.23 15.28
N LEU A 122 -1.50 13.23 14.40
CA LEU A 122 -0.43 12.25 14.48
C LEU A 122 0.87 12.80 13.89
N ARG A 123 1.98 12.38 14.49
CA ARG A 123 3.34 12.85 14.23
C ARG A 123 4.25 11.68 13.91
N ILE A 124 5.33 11.96 13.19
CA ILE A 124 6.42 11.02 12.90
C ILE A 124 7.64 11.52 13.68
N TYR A 125 8.15 10.75 14.62
CA TYR A 125 9.35 11.05 15.39
C TYR A 125 10.55 10.31 14.80
N LYS A 126 11.76 10.82 15.03
CA LYS A 126 13.01 10.24 14.52
C LYS A 126 12.87 9.80 13.04
N PRO A 127 12.48 10.73 12.15
CA PRO A 127 12.17 10.36 10.79
C PRO A 127 13.39 9.80 10.07
N LYS A 128 13.20 8.73 9.30
CA LYS A 128 14.26 8.08 8.53
C LYS A 128 14.39 8.77 7.18
N LEU A 129 15.13 9.88 7.17
CA LEU A 129 15.42 10.64 5.96
C LEU A 129 16.86 10.39 5.47
N PRO A 130 17.08 10.32 4.15
CA PRO A 130 16.07 10.37 3.11
C PRO A 130 15.36 9.00 2.98
N ILE A 131 14.07 8.99 2.61
CA ILE A 131 13.33 7.73 2.43
C ILE A 131 13.73 7.12 1.09
N LYS A 132 14.32 5.93 1.12
CA LYS A 132 14.83 5.23 -0.06
C LYS A 132 13.74 4.36 -0.71
N ASP A 133 13.89 4.12 -2.02
CA ASP A 133 13.14 3.07 -2.71
C ASP A 133 13.29 1.74 -1.97
N SER A 134 12.17 1.09 -1.72
CA SER A 134 12.09 -0.12 -0.90
C SER A 134 10.81 -0.86 -1.23
N VAL A 135 10.72 -2.13 -0.81
CA VAL A 135 9.51 -2.94 -0.96
C VAL A 135 8.36 -2.25 -0.23
N GLU A 136 8.61 -1.84 1.02
CA GLU A 136 7.65 -1.21 1.90
C GLU A 136 7.14 0.12 1.32
N LEU A 137 8.02 0.96 0.74
CA LEU A 137 7.58 2.22 0.12
C LEU A 137 6.59 1.96 -1.03
N ARG A 138 6.88 0.95 -1.85
CA ARG A 138 6.05 0.61 -3.01
C ARG A 138 4.74 -0.06 -2.58
N GLU A 139 4.76 -0.91 -1.56
CA GLU A 139 3.56 -1.49 -0.97
C GLU A 139 2.68 -0.40 -0.34
N ILE A 140 3.23 0.50 0.47
CA ILE A 140 2.48 1.60 1.09
C ILE A 140 1.78 2.46 0.03
N VAL A 141 2.50 2.90 -1.01
CA VAL A 141 1.89 3.71 -2.08
C VAL A 141 0.78 2.94 -2.78
N THR A 142 0.98 1.65 -3.05
CA THR A 142 0.00 0.80 -3.75
C THR A 142 -1.24 0.54 -2.89
N HIS A 143 -1.06 0.22 -1.60
CA HIS A 143 -2.14 0.09 -0.63
C HIS A 143 -2.98 1.36 -0.53
N LEU A 144 -2.30 2.52 -0.54
CA LEU A 144 -2.99 3.80 -0.51
C LEU A 144 -3.79 4.11 -1.79
N LEU A 145 -3.36 3.59 -2.94
CA LEU A 145 -4.09 3.72 -4.21
C LEU A 145 -5.30 2.76 -4.30
N CYS A 146 -5.28 1.65 -3.57
CA CYS A 146 -6.34 0.65 -3.56
C CYS A 146 -7.39 0.95 -2.48
N ASP A 147 -7.07 0.69 -1.20
CA ASP A 147 -8.00 0.78 -0.07
C ASP A 147 -7.68 1.93 0.91
N GLY A 148 -6.71 2.79 0.57
CA GLY A 148 -6.33 3.94 1.39
C GLY A 148 -7.25 5.15 1.30
N TYR A 149 -7.12 6.02 2.30
CA TYR A 149 -7.75 7.33 2.33
C TYR A 149 -6.75 8.41 2.72
N ALA A 150 -6.38 9.26 1.77
CA ALA A 150 -5.60 10.46 2.00
C ALA A 150 -6.51 11.61 2.46
N SER A 151 -6.39 12.00 3.73
CA SER A 151 -7.19 13.09 4.27
C SER A 151 -6.65 14.46 3.83
N ASN A 152 -7.44 15.25 3.12
CA ASN A 152 -7.16 16.67 2.89
C ASN A 152 -7.91 17.61 3.86
N LYS A 153 -8.93 17.11 4.55
CA LYS A 153 -9.75 17.90 5.49
C LYS A 153 -9.01 18.27 6.78
N LYS A 154 -9.43 19.38 7.41
CA LYS A 154 -8.92 19.84 8.71
C LYS A 154 -9.25 18.79 9.77
N HIS A 155 -8.32 18.50 10.68
CA HIS A 155 -8.46 17.56 11.80
C HIS A 155 -8.73 16.08 11.45
N MET A 156 -8.93 15.73 10.19
CA MET A 156 -9.06 14.33 9.77
C MET A 156 -7.68 13.71 9.53
N THR A 157 -7.47 12.50 10.03
CA THR A 157 -6.27 11.69 9.77
C THR A 157 -6.42 10.86 8.51
N SER A 158 -5.30 10.56 7.85
CA SER A 158 -5.29 9.54 6.80
C SER A 158 -5.53 8.17 7.42
N LYS A 159 -6.12 7.26 6.66
CA LYS A 159 -6.45 5.92 7.14
C LYS A 159 -6.28 4.87 6.05
N TYR A 160 -6.08 3.64 6.48
CA TYR A 160 -6.08 2.45 5.64
C TYR A 160 -6.87 1.37 6.37
N GLY A 161 -7.62 0.53 5.65
CA GLY A 161 -8.41 -0.49 6.31
C GLY A 161 -8.78 -1.67 5.44
N LEU A 162 -8.79 -2.84 6.07
CA LEU A 162 -9.10 -4.13 5.46
C LEU A 162 -10.04 -4.94 6.35
N THR A 163 -10.59 -6.02 5.81
CA THR A 163 -11.31 -7.05 6.59
C THR A 163 -10.38 -7.97 7.38
N SER A 164 -9.07 -7.94 7.10
CA SER A 164 -8.06 -8.74 7.80
C SER A 164 -7.26 -7.88 8.77
N PHE A 165 -7.26 -8.23 10.05
CA PHE A 165 -6.45 -7.57 11.08
C PHE A 165 -4.96 -7.65 10.75
N GLU A 166 -4.47 -8.83 10.37
CA GLU A 166 -3.05 -9.04 10.03
C GLU A 166 -2.63 -8.23 8.81
N GLY A 167 -3.52 -8.01 7.84
CA GLY A 167 -3.24 -7.14 6.68
C GLY A 167 -3.04 -5.68 7.10
N VAL A 168 -3.85 -5.17 8.03
CA VAL A 168 -3.69 -3.82 8.57
C VAL A 168 -2.45 -3.71 9.45
N LYS A 169 -2.13 -4.76 10.20
CA LYS A 169 -0.91 -4.84 11.03
C LYS A 169 0.36 -4.89 10.19
N GLU A 170 0.33 -5.53 9.03
CA GLU A 170 1.43 -5.49 8.05
C GLU A 170 1.67 -4.07 7.54
N PHE A 171 0.63 -3.40 7.05
CA PHE A 171 0.72 -2.00 6.64
C PHE A 171 1.23 -1.10 7.78
N GLN A 172 0.82 -1.34 9.03
CA GLN A 172 1.36 -0.62 10.19
C GLN A 172 2.89 -0.77 10.33
N ARG A 173 3.44 -1.96 10.09
CA ARG A 173 4.89 -2.21 10.12
C ARG A 173 5.60 -1.52 8.97
N GLU A 174 5.03 -1.54 7.78
CA GLU A 174 5.59 -0.87 6.60
C GLU A 174 5.77 0.63 6.84
N LEU A 175 4.84 1.29 7.54
CA LEU A 175 4.95 2.72 7.89
C LEU A 175 6.22 3.07 8.70
N SER A 176 6.91 2.10 9.29
CA SER A 176 8.16 2.31 10.03
C SER A 176 9.31 2.82 9.16
N ILE A 177 9.20 2.76 7.82
CA ILE A 177 10.17 3.40 6.93
C ILE A 177 10.18 4.92 7.05
N PHE A 178 9.11 5.53 7.56
CA PHE A 178 9.04 6.97 7.75
C PHE A 178 9.68 7.43 9.06
N GLY A 179 9.81 6.54 10.05
CA GLY A 179 10.25 6.85 11.41
C GLY A 179 9.33 6.23 12.46
N ASP A 180 9.46 6.70 13.70
CA ASP A 180 8.68 6.22 14.84
C ASP A 180 7.32 6.92 14.90
N ILE A 181 6.25 6.14 15.00
CA ILE A 181 4.87 6.67 15.05
C ILE A 181 4.18 6.12 16.30
N PRO A 182 4.47 6.66 17.49
CA PRO A 182 3.88 6.19 18.72
C PRO A 182 2.37 6.42 18.72
N GLY A 183 1.62 5.48 19.28
CA GLY A 183 0.16 5.57 19.41
C GLY A 183 -0.64 5.22 18.15
N LEU A 184 -0.02 4.60 17.14
CA LEU A 184 -0.76 3.92 16.06
C LEU A 184 -1.65 2.83 16.66
N LYS A 185 -2.97 2.98 16.52
CA LYS A 185 -3.97 2.03 17.00
C LYS A 185 -4.81 1.54 15.84
N ILE A 186 -4.95 0.23 15.73
CA ILE A 186 -5.91 -0.42 14.83
C ILE A 186 -7.26 -0.41 15.54
N ARG A 187 -8.29 0.08 14.86
CA ARG A 187 -9.67 0.13 15.37
C ARG A 187 -10.53 -0.84 14.60
N GLU A 188 -11.28 -1.65 15.32
CA GLU A 188 -12.31 -2.50 14.76
C GLU A 188 -13.63 -1.73 14.62
N TYR A 189 -14.37 -1.97 13.54
CA TYR A 189 -15.74 -1.53 13.39
C TYR A 189 -16.52 -2.46 12.46
N ILE A 190 -17.84 -2.55 12.68
CA ILE A 190 -18.73 -3.31 11.80
C ILE A 190 -19.14 -2.37 10.66
N SER A 191 -18.84 -2.75 9.41
CA SER A 191 -19.29 -2.01 8.23
C SER A 191 -20.69 -2.48 7.82
N PRO A 192 -21.74 -1.62 7.93
CA PRO A 192 -23.10 -2.03 7.53
C PRO A 192 -23.19 -2.34 6.04
N LYS A 193 -22.46 -1.57 5.21
CA LYS A 193 -22.40 -1.74 3.75
C LYS A 193 -21.76 -3.06 3.34
N ARG A 194 -20.66 -3.45 3.99
CA ARG A 194 -19.95 -4.71 3.69
C ARG A 194 -20.51 -5.90 4.46
N ARG A 195 -21.37 -5.67 5.47
CA ARG A 195 -21.87 -6.68 6.42
C ARG A 195 -20.72 -7.51 7.01
N ALA A 196 -19.63 -6.84 7.34
CA ALA A 196 -18.39 -7.47 7.78
C ALA A 196 -17.65 -6.59 8.79
N VAL A 197 -16.87 -7.23 9.65
CA VAL A 197 -15.90 -6.56 10.51
C VAL A 197 -14.76 -6.01 9.64
N MET A 198 -14.40 -4.76 9.91
CA MET A 198 -13.34 -4.03 9.24
C MET A 198 -12.38 -3.50 10.30
N TYR A 199 -11.10 -3.50 9.98
CA TYR A 199 -10.02 -2.95 10.80
C TYR A 199 -9.48 -1.71 10.09
N ASN A 200 -9.38 -0.59 10.80
CA ASN A 200 -8.82 0.65 10.28
C ASN A 200 -7.60 1.07 11.10
N LEU A 201 -6.52 1.39 10.40
CA LEU A 201 -5.36 2.10 10.97
C LEU A 201 -5.46 3.58 10.60
N HIS A 202 -5.39 4.45 11.60
CA HIS A 202 -5.23 5.89 11.38
C HIS A 202 -3.75 6.24 11.50
N PHE A 203 -3.20 6.99 10.54
CA PHE A 203 -1.77 7.30 10.48
C PHE A 203 -1.49 8.78 10.14
N PRO A 204 -0.24 9.27 10.32
CA PRO A 204 0.12 10.66 10.07
C PRO A 204 -0.20 11.13 8.65
N LYS A 205 -0.99 12.20 8.55
CA LYS A 205 -1.33 12.87 7.28
C LYS A 205 -0.10 13.34 6.49
N ALA A 206 1.02 13.58 7.18
CA ALA A 206 2.29 13.94 6.55
C ALA A 206 2.72 12.91 5.50
N ILE A 207 2.53 11.62 5.76
CA ILE A 207 2.91 10.53 4.85
C ILE A 207 2.22 10.69 3.50
N THR A 208 0.88 10.74 3.49
CA THR A 208 0.11 10.91 2.24
C THR A 208 0.45 12.21 1.52
N LYS A 209 0.74 13.30 2.24
CA LYS A 209 1.12 14.57 1.61
C LYS A 209 2.49 14.51 0.94
N ILE A 210 3.48 13.96 1.64
CA ILE A 210 4.83 13.77 1.12
C ILE A 210 4.78 12.90 -0.14
N LEU A 211 4.09 11.76 -0.08
CA LEU A 211 3.97 10.84 -1.21
C LEU A 211 3.21 11.47 -2.40
N SER A 212 2.08 12.12 -2.15
CA SER A 212 1.33 12.82 -3.21
C SER A 212 2.14 13.92 -3.87
N HIS A 213 2.93 14.69 -3.11
CA HIS A 213 3.76 15.76 -3.65
C HIS A 213 4.94 15.20 -4.44
N LYS A 214 5.69 14.25 -3.85
CA LYS A 214 6.88 13.65 -4.48
C LYS A 214 6.56 13.00 -5.82
N PHE A 215 5.52 12.17 -5.84
CA PHE A 215 5.16 11.38 -7.02
C PHE A 215 4.11 12.04 -7.90
N LYS A 216 3.60 13.22 -7.51
CA LYS A 216 2.52 13.94 -8.21
C LYS A 216 1.27 13.06 -8.43
N ILE A 217 0.91 12.26 -7.42
CA ILE A 217 -0.23 11.34 -7.46
C ILE A 217 -1.35 11.74 -6.49
N GLY A 218 -2.58 11.41 -6.87
CA GLY A 218 -3.74 11.45 -5.97
C GLY A 218 -4.13 10.06 -5.50
N PHE A 219 -4.53 9.91 -4.24
CA PHE A 219 -5.03 8.64 -3.68
C PHE A 219 -6.57 8.53 -3.77
N GLY A 220 -7.16 9.09 -4.83
CA GLY A 220 -8.60 9.02 -5.07
C GLY A 220 -8.98 7.73 -5.78
N TRP A 221 -10.07 7.09 -5.36
CA TRP A 221 -10.52 5.79 -5.85
C TRP A 221 -10.67 5.68 -7.39
N ASN A 222 -10.90 6.78 -8.10
CA ASN A 222 -11.06 6.82 -9.57
C ASN A 222 -9.97 7.61 -10.30
N LYS A 223 -8.99 8.19 -9.58
CA LYS A 223 -7.97 9.09 -10.16
C LYS A 223 -6.55 8.67 -9.83
N GLY A 224 -6.36 7.68 -8.96
CA GLY A 224 -5.05 7.16 -8.62
C GLY A 224 -4.31 6.60 -9.82
N ARG A 225 -3.00 6.84 -9.87
CA ARG A 225 -2.06 6.31 -10.85
C ARG A 225 -0.83 5.82 -10.10
N LEU A 226 -0.19 4.75 -10.58
CA LEU A 226 1.11 4.38 -10.03
C LEU A 226 2.14 5.44 -10.45
N PRO A 227 3.10 5.79 -9.58
CA PRO A 227 4.22 6.64 -9.96
C PRO A 227 4.98 6.05 -11.16
N GLN A 228 5.30 6.86 -12.15
CA GLN A 228 6.02 6.38 -13.35
C GLN A 228 7.42 5.88 -13.00
N GLU A 229 8.02 6.46 -11.96
CA GLU A 229 9.31 6.07 -11.42
C GLU A 229 9.32 4.62 -10.92
N PHE A 230 8.17 4.10 -10.47
CA PHE A 230 8.08 2.73 -9.96
C PHE A 230 8.24 1.68 -11.07
N VAL A 231 7.94 2.03 -12.32
CA VAL A 231 7.96 1.12 -13.47
C VAL A 231 9.37 0.61 -13.77
N ASN A 232 10.43 1.27 -13.30
CA ASN A 232 11.83 0.92 -13.58
C ASN A 232 12.55 0.21 -12.42
N GLY A 233 11.81 -0.31 -11.44
CA GLY A 233 12.37 -1.09 -10.34
C GLY A 233 12.94 -2.45 -10.76
N ASP A 234 13.74 -3.05 -9.88
CA ASP A 234 14.09 -4.45 -9.99
C ASP A 234 12.86 -5.37 -9.80
N ARG A 235 13.02 -6.67 -10.10
CA ARG A 235 11.93 -7.64 -10.02
C ARG A 235 11.25 -7.65 -8.65
N LYS A 236 12.01 -7.57 -7.55
CA LYS A 236 11.48 -7.63 -6.18
C LYS A 236 10.62 -6.40 -5.87
N LEU A 237 11.07 -5.23 -6.27
CA LEU A 237 10.35 -3.97 -6.12
C LEU A 237 9.10 -3.88 -7.00
N LEU A 238 9.11 -4.47 -8.21
CA LEU A 238 7.93 -4.57 -9.05
C LEU A 238 6.92 -5.59 -8.49
N ALA A 239 7.40 -6.72 -7.98
CA ALA A 239 6.58 -7.73 -7.34
C ALA A 239 5.88 -7.18 -6.08
N ALA A 240 6.51 -6.27 -5.34
CA ALA A 240 5.93 -5.57 -4.19
C ALA A 240 4.62 -4.83 -4.56
N ILE A 241 4.61 -4.15 -5.71
CA ILE A 241 3.41 -3.47 -6.22
C ILE A 241 2.31 -4.50 -6.51
N VAL A 242 2.65 -5.58 -7.22
CA VAL A 242 1.69 -6.64 -7.53
C VAL A 242 1.15 -7.32 -6.27
N ARG A 243 2.01 -7.52 -5.25
CA ARG A 243 1.66 -8.10 -3.95
C ARG A 243 0.67 -7.22 -3.19
N ALA A 244 0.98 -5.94 -3.00
CA ALA A 244 0.07 -5.01 -2.34
C ALA A 244 -1.29 -4.92 -3.06
N PHE A 245 -1.27 -4.84 -4.40
CA PHE A 245 -2.50 -4.86 -5.19
C PHE A 245 -3.27 -6.18 -5.01
N PHE A 246 -2.56 -7.31 -4.90
CA PHE A 246 -3.19 -8.61 -4.67
C PHE A 246 -3.83 -8.70 -3.28
N ILE A 247 -3.19 -8.13 -2.26
CA ILE A 247 -3.69 -8.11 -0.88
C ILE A 247 -5.01 -7.33 -0.80
N ASP A 248 -5.13 -6.21 -1.49
CA ASP A 248 -6.31 -5.35 -1.40
C ASP A 248 -7.38 -5.78 -2.38
N GLU A 249 -7.03 -5.79 -3.66
CA GLU A 249 -7.96 -5.88 -4.80
C GLU A 249 -7.84 -7.20 -5.58
N GLY A 250 -6.93 -8.07 -5.16
CA GLY A 250 -6.69 -9.36 -5.78
C GLY A 250 -7.69 -10.44 -5.39
N SER A 251 -7.96 -11.33 -6.33
CA SER A 251 -8.67 -12.58 -6.10
C SER A 251 -7.99 -13.73 -6.83
N ILE A 252 -8.13 -14.92 -6.26
CA ILE A 252 -7.58 -16.16 -6.79
C ILE A 252 -8.66 -17.23 -6.75
N HIS A 253 -8.81 -17.91 -7.89
CA HIS A 253 -9.70 -19.05 -8.07
C HIS A 253 -8.96 -20.15 -8.81
N ASP A 254 -8.64 -21.24 -8.11
CA ASP A 254 -7.71 -22.27 -8.57
C ASP A 254 -6.38 -21.63 -9.00
N LEU A 255 -6.05 -21.66 -10.30
CA LEU A 255 -4.84 -21.05 -10.88
C LEU A 255 -5.08 -19.65 -11.47
N SER A 256 -6.32 -19.15 -11.42
CA SER A 256 -6.70 -17.90 -12.05
C SER A 256 -6.60 -16.74 -11.06
N VAL A 257 -5.56 -15.93 -11.22
CA VAL A 257 -5.36 -14.68 -10.48
C VAL A 257 -5.98 -13.52 -11.24
N LYS A 258 -6.70 -12.65 -10.54
CA LYS A 258 -7.38 -11.47 -11.10
C LYS A 258 -7.25 -10.30 -10.15
N PHE A 259 -7.04 -9.12 -10.70
CA PHE A 259 -7.10 -7.85 -9.98
C PHE A 259 -8.34 -7.09 -10.39
N SER A 260 -8.95 -6.37 -9.46
CA SER A 260 -10.16 -5.59 -9.72
C SER A 260 -9.95 -4.14 -9.32
N SER A 261 -10.58 -3.20 -10.03
CA SER A 261 -10.57 -1.80 -9.61
C SER A 261 -11.68 -1.03 -10.33
N ASN A 262 -12.20 0.00 -9.69
CA ASN A 262 -13.08 0.96 -10.37
C ASN A 262 -12.28 1.94 -11.26
N ASN A 263 -10.95 1.92 -11.16
CA ASN A 263 -10.06 2.77 -11.94
C ASN A 263 -9.33 1.93 -13.01
N PRO A 264 -9.76 1.97 -14.28
CA PRO A 264 -9.14 1.19 -15.35
C PRO A 264 -7.70 1.67 -15.65
N GLU A 265 -7.39 2.95 -15.44
CA GLU A 265 -6.05 3.49 -15.66
C GLU A 265 -5.05 2.93 -14.65
N LEU A 266 -5.45 2.77 -13.39
CA LEU A 266 -4.64 2.11 -12.38
C LEU A 266 -4.38 0.64 -12.72
N LEU A 267 -5.37 -0.06 -13.28
CA LEU A 267 -5.17 -1.44 -13.78
C LEU A 267 -4.28 -1.49 -15.03
N ASN A 268 -4.31 -0.47 -15.90
CA ASN A 268 -3.36 -0.34 -17.00
C ASN A 268 -1.93 -0.16 -16.48
N ASP A 269 -1.73 0.67 -15.46
CA ASP A 269 -0.41 0.82 -14.82
C ASP A 269 0.05 -0.52 -14.24
N LEU A 270 -0.82 -1.23 -13.51
CA LEU A 270 -0.51 -2.57 -12.98
C LEU A 270 -0.19 -3.57 -14.09
N LYS A 271 -0.91 -3.52 -15.22
CA LYS A 271 -0.64 -4.36 -16.39
C LYS A 271 0.77 -4.14 -16.93
N ILE A 272 1.23 -2.89 -16.99
CA ILE A 272 2.61 -2.56 -17.39
C ILE A 272 3.62 -3.22 -16.43
N ILE A 273 3.39 -3.13 -15.12
CA ILE A 273 4.25 -3.79 -14.12
C ILE A 273 4.26 -5.31 -14.31
N CYS A 274 3.09 -5.93 -14.47
CA CYS A 274 2.95 -7.37 -14.72
C CYS A 274 3.72 -7.81 -15.97
N LEU A 275 3.62 -7.06 -17.07
CA LEU A 275 4.34 -7.36 -18.31
C LEU A 275 5.86 -7.25 -18.11
N LYS A 276 6.34 -6.27 -17.35
CA LYS A 276 7.77 -6.14 -17.00
C LYS A 276 8.29 -7.29 -16.13
N LEU A 277 7.44 -7.86 -15.27
CA LEU A 277 7.74 -9.08 -14.52
C LEU A 277 7.71 -10.35 -15.40
N GLY A 278 7.38 -10.23 -16.69
CA GLY A 278 7.24 -11.37 -17.60
C GLY A 278 5.90 -12.10 -17.49
N TYR A 279 4.94 -11.55 -16.74
CA TYR A 279 3.61 -12.13 -16.67
C TYR A 279 2.82 -11.86 -17.95
N LYS A 280 2.10 -12.86 -18.45
CA LYS A 280 1.11 -12.70 -19.50
C LYS A 280 -0.21 -12.30 -18.88
N THR A 281 -0.76 -11.18 -19.32
CA THR A 281 -2.06 -10.67 -18.89
C THR A 281 -3.10 -10.82 -20.00
N LEU A 282 -4.36 -11.05 -19.65
CA LEU A 282 -5.47 -10.90 -20.59
C LEU A 282 -5.88 -9.41 -20.70
N PRO A 283 -6.66 -9.03 -21.73
CA PRO A 283 -7.22 -7.68 -21.80
C PRO A 283 -8.03 -7.32 -20.55
N ILE A 284 -7.94 -6.06 -20.14
CA ILE A 284 -8.80 -5.51 -19.08
C ILE A 284 -10.22 -5.53 -19.61
N ARG A 285 -11.15 -6.02 -18.80
CA ARG A 285 -12.56 -6.12 -19.16
C ARG A 285 -13.43 -5.48 -18.10
N HIS A 286 -14.56 -4.93 -18.52
CA HIS A 286 -15.57 -4.45 -17.59
C HIS A 286 -16.30 -5.65 -16.97
N GLY A 287 -16.19 -5.80 -15.65
CA GLY A 287 -16.94 -6.78 -14.87
C GLY A 287 -18.33 -6.26 -14.50
N ARG A 288 -18.97 -6.90 -13.51
CA ARG A 288 -20.32 -6.48 -13.07
C ARG A 288 -20.33 -5.13 -12.36
N THR A 289 -19.28 -4.82 -11.59
CA THR A 289 -19.22 -3.63 -10.73
C THR A 289 -17.94 -2.83 -10.88
N CYS A 290 -16.92 -3.38 -11.55
CA CYS A 290 -15.58 -2.82 -11.64
C CYS A 290 -14.85 -3.42 -12.85
N TYR A 291 -13.72 -2.85 -13.22
CA TYR A 291 -12.82 -3.41 -14.23
C TYR A 291 -11.98 -4.54 -13.64
N VAL A 292 -11.61 -5.49 -14.48
CA VAL A 292 -10.85 -6.67 -14.07
C VAL A 292 -9.65 -6.88 -14.99
N LEU A 293 -8.46 -7.03 -14.41
CA LEU A 293 -7.24 -7.47 -15.08
C LEU A 293 -6.93 -8.93 -14.72
N PRO A 294 -7.16 -9.90 -15.61
CA PRO A 294 -6.81 -11.29 -15.37
C PRO A 294 -5.34 -11.57 -15.72
N LEU A 295 -4.66 -12.35 -14.88
CA LEU A 295 -3.39 -13.00 -15.25
C LEU A 295 -3.65 -14.34 -15.94
N SER A 296 -2.77 -14.69 -16.88
CA SER A 296 -2.74 -16.02 -17.46
C SER A 296 -2.37 -17.06 -16.41
N ASN A 297 -3.11 -18.17 -16.36
CA ASN A 297 -2.82 -19.28 -15.44
C ASN A 297 -1.41 -19.87 -15.67
N LYS A 298 -0.82 -19.66 -16.86
CA LYS A 298 0.55 -20.11 -17.17
C LYS A 298 1.61 -19.40 -16.32
N ASN A 299 1.30 -18.22 -15.79
CA ASN A 299 2.21 -17.41 -14.96
C ASN A 299 2.04 -17.63 -13.46
N PHE A 300 1.27 -18.65 -13.07
CA PHE A 300 0.96 -18.86 -11.66
C PHE A 300 2.21 -19.14 -10.83
N MET A 301 3.16 -19.93 -11.35
CA MET A 301 4.38 -20.27 -10.60
C MET A 301 5.28 -19.07 -10.39
N GLU A 302 5.48 -18.25 -11.42
CA GLU A 302 6.27 -17.03 -11.33
C GLU A 302 5.60 -16.03 -10.40
N PHE A 303 4.28 -15.87 -10.51
CA PHE A 303 3.49 -15.05 -9.58
C PHE A 303 3.65 -15.54 -8.14
N TYR A 304 3.42 -16.84 -7.87
CA TYR A 304 3.58 -17.44 -6.55
C TYR A 304 4.97 -17.15 -5.97
N THR A 305 6.00 -17.41 -6.76
CA THR A 305 7.41 -17.25 -6.36
C THR A 305 7.72 -15.80 -6.01
N ASP A 306 7.31 -14.85 -6.85
CA ASP A 306 7.53 -13.43 -6.63
C ASP A 306 6.85 -12.92 -5.36
N ILE A 307 5.60 -13.34 -5.11
CA ILE A 307 4.86 -12.96 -3.89
C ILE A 307 5.55 -13.54 -2.65
N MET A 308 5.89 -14.83 -2.67
CA MET A 308 6.48 -15.51 -1.52
C MET A 308 7.93 -15.08 -1.24
N ASN A 309 8.67 -14.63 -2.25
CA ASN A 309 10.01 -14.05 -2.11
C ASN A 309 10.03 -12.70 -1.39
N ILE A 310 8.88 -12.04 -1.27
CA ILE A 310 8.73 -10.83 -0.46
C ILE A 310 8.37 -11.23 0.96
N SER A 311 7.18 -11.82 1.11
CA SER A 311 6.69 -12.36 2.37
C SER A 311 5.36 -13.10 2.13
N PRO A 312 5.00 -14.08 2.99
CA PRO A 312 3.67 -14.69 2.98
C PRO A 312 2.56 -13.64 3.02
N LEU A 313 1.39 -13.95 2.46
CA LEU A 313 0.26 -13.03 2.46
C LEU A 313 -0.34 -12.93 3.87
N PRO A 314 -0.63 -11.71 4.37
CA PRO A 314 -1.21 -11.52 5.71
C PRO A 314 -2.69 -11.91 5.77
N ILE A 315 -3.31 -12.25 4.63
CA ILE A 315 -4.71 -12.69 4.57
C ILE A 315 -4.73 -14.20 4.41
N VAL A 316 -4.95 -14.92 5.52
CA VAL A 316 -4.93 -16.40 5.59
C VAL A 316 -5.74 -17.05 4.46
N LYS A 317 -6.96 -16.57 4.19
CA LYS A 317 -7.79 -17.11 3.10
C LYS A 317 -7.17 -16.94 1.70
N LYS A 318 -6.42 -15.86 1.44
CA LYS A 318 -5.71 -15.67 0.17
C LYS A 318 -4.44 -16.52 0.13
N GLN A 319 -3.71 -16.61 1.25
CA GLN A 319 -2.53 -17.48 1.39
C GLN A 319 -2.88 -18.95 1.11
N ASN A 320 -3.90 -19.51 1.78
CA ASN A 320 -4.33 -20.89 1.58
C ASN A 320 -4.72 -21.18 0.12
N ARG A 321 -5.37 -20.22 -0.55
CA ARG A 321 -5.73 -20.36 -1.97
C ARG A 321 -4.51 -20.31 -2.90
N LEU A 322 -3.53 -19.48 -2.56
CA LEU A 322 -2.27 -19.40 -3.29
C LEU A 322 -1.50 -20.73 -3.17
N GLU A 323 -1.45 -21.31 -1.97
CA GLU A 323 -0.85 -22.63 -1.72
C GLU A 323 -1.63 -23.77 -2.39
N LEU A 324 -2.97 -23.71 -2.40
CA LEU A 324 -3.80 -24.67 -3.12
C LEU A 324 -3.48 -24.65 -4.62
N GLY A 325 -3.29 -23.47 -5.22
CA GLY A 325 -2.90 -23.38 -6.62
C GLY A 325 -1.55 -24.04 -6.90
N LEU A 326 -0.56 -23.87 -6.00
CA LEU A 326 0.72 -24.57 -6.11
C LEU A 326 0.54 -26.10 -6.06
N LYS A 327 -0.26 -26.59 -5.10
CA LYS A 327 -0.57 -28.03 -4.99
C LYS A 327 -1.26 -28.56 -6.25
N LEU A 328 -2.17 -27.78 -6.84
CA LEU A 328 -2.89 -28.15 -8.07
C LEU A 328 -1.96 -28.25 -9.29
N LEU A 329 -0.88 -27.47 -9.36
CA LEU A 329 0.11 -27.57 -10.44
C LEU A 329 0.97 -28.82 -10.31
N ASN A 330 1.33 -29.18 -9.07
CA ASN A 330 2.20 -30.32 -8.80
C ASN A 330 1.45 -31.66 -8.77
N LYS A 331 0.12 -31.63 -8.70
CA LYS A 331 -0.71 -32.84 -8.65
C LYS A 331 -0.70 -33.52 -10.02
N LYS A 332 -0.06 -34.69 -10.10
CA LYS A 332 -0.29 -35.65 -11.21
C LYS A 332 -1.78 -35.99 -11.21
N TYR A 333 -2.46 -35.71 -12.30
CA TYR A 333 -3.92 -35.84 -12.39
C TYR A 333 -4.30 -37.33 -12.31
N ILE A 334 -4.73 -37.80 -11.15
CA ILE A 334 -5.35 -39.12 -10.99
C ILE A 334 -6.86 -38.87 -10.97
N HIS A 335 -7.51 -39.14 -12.10
CA HIS A 335 -8.93 -38.86 -12.32
C HIS A 335 -9.86 -39.81 -11.55
N PHE A 336 -9.32 -40.91 -11.06
CA PHE A 336 -10.07 -41.95 -10.37
C PHE A 336 -10.18 -41.56 -8.89
N ASP A 337 -11.42 -41.49 -8.38
CA ASP A 337 -11.79 -41.46 -6.96
C ASP A 337 -12.21 -40.12 -6.30
N ILE A 338 -12.52 -39.07 -7.06
CA ILE A 338 -12.97 -37.80 -6.43
C ILE A 338 -14.31 -37.95 -5.67
N GLU A 339 -15.27 -38.70 -6.20
CA GLU A 339 -16.57 -38.93 -5.53
C GLU A 339 -16.39 -39.61 -4.17
N ASN A 340 -15.59 -40.68 -4.11
CA ASN A 340 -15.33 -41.38 -2.86
C ASN A 340 -14.50 -40.53 -1.90
N GLN A 341 -13.55 -39.73 -2.38
CA GLN A 341 -12.84 -38.77 -1.53
C GLN A 341 -13.79 -37.71 -0.94
N ILE A 342 -14.75 -37.21 -1.71
CA ILE A 342 -15.80 -36.30 -1.18
C ILE A 342 -16.59 -37.01 -0.08
N VAL A 343 -17.12 -38.21 -0.36
CA VAL A 343 -17.92 -38.98 0.60
C VAL A 343 -17.11 -39.28 1.87
N ASN A 344 -15.86 -39.74 1.74
CA ASN A 344 -14.98 -40.04 2.87
C ASN A 344 -14.64 -38.82 3.72
N ASN A 345 -14.52 -37.63 3.12
CA ASN A 345 -14.34 -36.40 3.90
C ASN A 345 -15.65 -35.97 4.58
N LEU A 346 -16.80 -36.08 3.89
CA LEU A 346 -18.11 -35.75 4.47
C LEU A 346 -18.55 -36.72 5.58
N ARG A 347 -18.05 -37.97 5.60
CA ARG A 347 -18.18 -38.90 6.74
C ARG A 347 -17.58 -38.35 8.03
N LYS A 348 -16.56 -37.49 7.93
CA LYS A 348 -15.92 -36.83 9.08
C LYS A 348 -16.71 -35.62 9.58
N GLY A 349 -17.66 -35.13 8.77
CA GLY A 349 -18.54 -34.02 9.11
C GLY A 349 -18.93 -33.16 7.90
N PRO A 350 -19.94 -32.29 8.04
CA PRO A 350 -20.35 -31.38 6.98
C PRO A 350 -19.23 -30.42 6.58
N MET A 351 -19.08 -30.15 5.28
CA MET A 351 -18.01 -29.32 4.75
C MET A 351 -18.48 -28.35 3.67
N THR A 352 -17.81 -27.22 3.56
CA THR A 352 -18.00 -26.28 2.46
C THR A 352 -17.21 -26.70 1.22
N ARG A 353 -17.63 -26.20 0.06
CA ARG A 353 -16.90 -26.42 -1.21
C ARG A 353 -15.42 -26.03 -1.13
N PRO A 354 -15.02 -24.86 -0.59
CA PRO A 354 -13.60 -24.53 -0.46
C PRO A 354 -12.81 -25.52 0.38
N GLN A 355 -13.37 -26.00 1.51
CA GLN A 355 -12.71 -27.01 2.35
C GLN A 355 -12.48 -28.31 1.58
N LEU A 356 -13.48 -28.77 0.81
CA LEU A 356 -13.33 -29.95 -0.04
C LEU A 356 -12.27 -29.75 -1.13
N CYS A 357 -12.18 -28.56 -1.74
CA CYS A 357 -11.14 -28.26 -2.73
C CYS A 357 -9.73 -28.35 -2.11
N GLU A 358 -9.57 -27.87 -0.87
CA GLU A 358 -8.30 -27.88 -0.13
C GLU A 358 -7.89 -29.30 0.28
N LEU A 359 -8.83 -30.09 0.85
CA LEU A 359 -8.56 -31.46 1.32
C LEU A 359 -8.29 -32.43 0.17
N ILE A 360 -9.10 -32.36 -0.89
CA ILE A 360 -9.00 -33.25 -2.05
C ILE A 360 -7.90 -32.76 -3.02
N VAL A 361 -7.48 -31.50 -2.89
CA VAL A 361 -6.60 -30.81 -3.85
C VAL A 361 -7.19 -30.94 -5.26
N ALA A 362 -8.34 -30.31 -5.45
CA ALA A 362 -9.06 -30.35 -6.72
C ALA A 362 -9.60 -28.97 -7.08
N ARG A 363 -9.69 -28.71 -8.39
CA ARG A 363 -10.27 -27.47 -8.91
C ARG A 363 -11.72 -27.34 -8.50
N ARG A 364 -12.16 -26.10 -8.25
CA ARG A 364 -13.52 -25.81 -7.79
C ARG A 364 -14.59 -26.38 -8.71
N ASN A 365 -14.44 -26.23 -10.02
CA ASN A 365 -15.43 -26.71 -10.99
C ASN A 365 -15.54 -28.24 -10.99
N ASN A 366 -14.43 -28.93 -10.74
CA ASN A 366 -14.42 -30.39 -10.65
C ASN A 366 -15.17 -30.87 -9.40
N ILE A 367 -14.88 -30.24 -8.24
CA ILE A 367 -15.63 -30.50 -7.01
C ILE A 367 -17.12 -30.21 -7.18
N ILE A 368 -17.50 -29.10 -7.81
CA ILE A 368 -18.92 -28.77 -8.07
C ILE A 368 -19.59 -29.84 -8.93
N HIS A 369 -18.94 -30.28 -10.00
CA HIS A 369 -19.47 -31.32 -10.88
C HIS A 369 -19.77 -32.61 -10.10
N HIS A 370 -18.83 -33.09 -9.30
CA HIS A 370 -19.01 -34.32 -8.51
C HIS A 370 -20.00 -34.16 -7.36
N LEU A 371 -20.05 -33.01 -6.68
CA LEU A 371 -21.07 -32.73 -5.68
C LEU A 371 -22.48 -32.78 -6.27
N ASN A 372 -22.69 -32.18 -7.45
CA ASN A 372 -23.99 -32.23 -8.12
C ASN A 372 -24.39 -33.66 -8.50
N ARG A 373 -23.45 -34.48 -8.98
CA ARG A 373 -23.70 -35.90 -9.29
C ARG A 373 -24.04 -36.72 -8.05
N LEU A 374 -23.29 -36.56 -6.96
CA LEU A 374 -23.56 -37.23 -5.69
C LEU A 374 -24.91 -36.82 -5.09
N ASN A 375 -25.30 -35.55 -5.25
CA ASN A 375 -26.59 -35.03 -4.83
C ASN A 375 -27.74 -35.61 -5.67
N GLN A 376 -27.57 -35.73 -6.99
CA GLN A 376 -28.54 -36.40 -7.86
C GLN A 376 -28.72 -37.89 -7.52
N LYS A 377 -27.66 -38.54 -7.02
CA LYS A 377 -27.70 -39.92 -6.51
C LYS A 377 -28.27 -40.03 -5.08
N ASN A 378 -28.69 -38.93 -4.46
CA ASN A 378 -29.13 -38.86 -3.05
C ASN A 378 -28.09 -39.38 -2.04
N ILE A 379 -26.79 -39.30 -2.34
CA ILE A 379 -25.71 -39.70 -1.41
C ILE A 379 -25.36 -38.55 -0.46
N ILE A 380 -25.45 -37.32 -0.97
CA ILE A 380 -25.18 -36.09 -0.22
C ILE A 380 -26.31 -35.10 -0.43
N GLN A 381 -26.41 -34.12 0.45
CA GLN A 381 -27.35 -33.01 0.35
C GLN A 381 -26.72 -31.68 0.77
N LEU A 382 -27.37 -30.59 0.39
CA LEU A 382 -27.06 -29.27 0.94
C LEU A 382 -27.64 -29.15 2.34
N SER A 383 -26.81 -28.81 3.31
CA SER A 383 -27.26 -28.52 4.67
C SER A 383 -28.18 -27.29 4.67
N LYS A 384 -29.18 -27.28 5.57
CA LYS A 384 -30.01 -26.08 5.82
C LYS A 384 -29.17 -24.91 6.37
N GLN A 385 -28.04 -25.24 6.98
CA GLN A 385 -27.09 -24.26 7.51
C GLN A 385 -26.12 -23.77 6.41
N ARG A 386 -25.67 -22.53 6.55
CA ARG A 386 -24.62 -21.94 5.72
C ARG A 386 -23.44 -21.54 6.60
N ALA A 387 -22.23 -21.66 6.07
CA ALA A 387 -21.03 -21.32 6.81
C ALA A 387 -21.00 -19.81 7.11
N HIS A 388 -21.22 -19.43 8.36
CA HIS A 388 -21.39 -18.05 8.83
C HIS A 388 -22.74 -17.38 8.45
N GLY A 389 -23.83 -18.14 8.35
CA GLY A 389 -25.20 -17.61 8.19
C GLY A 389 -25.63 -17.33 6.74
N GLN A 390 -26.71 -16.57 6.52
CA GLN A 390 -27.43 -16.48 5.23
C GLN A 390 -26.58 -16.07 3.99
N GLY A 391 -25.44 -15.40 4.15
CA GLY A 391 -24.51 -15.06 3.05
C GLY A 391 -23.31 -16.02 2.89
N GLY A 392 -23.28 -17.05 3.72
CA GLY A 392 -22.17 -17.97 3.87
C GLY A 392 -22.01 -19.00 2.74
N GLY A 393 -20.86 -19.68 2.75
CA GLY A 393 -20.62 -20.81 1.84
C GLY A 393 -21.64 -21.93 2.09
N PHE A 394 -22.17 -22.51 1.00
CA PHE A 394 -22.98 -23.73 1.07
C PHE A 394 -22.19 -24.86 1.74
N ILE A 395 -22.82 -25.49 2.73
CA ILE A 395 -22.33 -26.66 3.45
C ILE A 395 -22.98 -27.90 2.82
N TRP A 396 -22.18 -28.91 2.55
CA TRP A 396 -22.60 -30.22 2.06
C TRP A 396 -22.45 -31.24 3.18
N GLU A 397 -23.37 -32.19 3.25
CA GLU A 397 -23.41 -33.27 4.24
C GLU A 397 -23.92 -34.56 3.58
N LEU A 398 -23.68 -35.71 4.21
CA LEU A 398 -24.26 -36.98 3.75
C LEU A 398 -25.77 -36.98 3.97
N CYS A 399 -26.52 -37.58 3.05
CA CYS A 399 -27.91 -37.91 3.30
C CYS A 399 -27.98 -38.88 4.48
N ARG A 400 -28.97 -38.69 5.35
CA ARG A 400 -29.25 -39.59 6.47
C ARG A 400 -30.21 -40.68 6.07
#